data_AF-A0A1R3HGJ5-F1
#
_entry.id   AF-A0A1R3HGJ5-F1
#
_cell.length_a   1.000
_cell.length_b   1.000
_cell.length_c   1.000
_cell.angle_alpha   90.00
_cell.angle_beta   90.00
_cell.angle_gamma   90.00
#
_symmetry.space_group_name_H-M   'P 1'
#
loop_
_entity.id
_entity.type
_entity.pdbx_description
1 polymer ?
#
loop_
_entity_poly.entity_id
_entity_poly.type
_entity_poly.pdbx_seq_one_letter_code
_entity_poly.pdbx_strand_id
1 'polypeptide(L)'
;MSISYMVEETRVYVNQLQRRIEELRRRRLLDQEANRATSETITSPILNIVELDSSMKVHLITRSNVTFTLSDIVNILEEEGAQVLNLSYNNTGDINILSIHCQ
;
A
#
# COMPACT_ATOMS: atom_id res chain seq x y z
N MET A 1 -11.57 0.30 -59.76
CA MET A 1 -10.76 -0.14 -58.60
C MET A 1 -11.25 -1.55 -58.24
N SER A 2 -10.41 -2.57 -58.38
CA SER A 2 -10.85 -3.98 -58.29
C SER A 2 -11.11 -4.41 -56.85
N ILE A 3 -12.17 -5.21 -56.64
CA ILE A 3 -12.56 -5.76 -55.32
C ILE A 3 -11.40 -6.43 -54.59
N SER A 4 -10.51 -7.10 -55.34
CA SER A 4 -9.32 -7.76 -54.78
C SER A 4 -8.33 -6.80 -54.11
N TYR A 5 -8.24 -5.55 -54.57
CA TYR A 5 -7.37 -4.53 -54.00
C TYR A 5 -7.92 -4.00 -52.66
N MET A 6 -9.23 -3.76 -52.59
CA MET A 6 -9.91 -3.33 -51.37
C MET A 6 -9.85 -4.37 -50.25
N VAL A 7 -9.95 -5.65 -50.61
CA VAL A 7 -9.84 -6.77 -49.65
C VAL A 7 -8.44 -6.83 -49.06
N GLU A 8 -7.40 -6.63 -49.88
CA GLU A 8 -6.02 -6.67 -49.41
C GLU A 8 -5.67 -5.45 -48.54
N GLU A 9 -6.14 -4.26 -48.90
CA GLU A 9 -5.98 -3.04 -48.09
C GLU A 9 -6.68 -3.17 -46.72
N THR A 10 -7.91 -3.71 -46.73
CA THR A 10 -8.66 -3.98 -45.49
C THR A 10 -7.93 -4.98 -44.62
N ARG A 11 -7.35 -6.04 -45.21
CA ARG A 11 -6.56 -7.05 -44.49
C ARG A 11 -5.33 -6.44 -43.82
N VAL A 12 -4.63 -5.54 -44.52
CA VAL A 12 -3.47 -4.82 -43.98
C VAL A 12 -3.89 -3.92 -42.81
N TYR A 13 -4.99 -3.18 -42.96
CA TYR A 13 -5.49 -2.28 -41.93
C TYR A 13 -5.92 -3.01 -40.65
N VAL A 14 -6.63 -4.14 -40.79
CA VAL A 14 -7.01 -4.99 -39.64
C VAL A 14 -5.78 -5.52 -38.91
N ASN A 15 -4.76 -6.00 -39.63
CA ASN A 15 -3.51 -6.48 -39.03
C ASN A 15 -2.75 -5.37 -38.28
N GLN A 16 -2.74 -4.14 -38.82
CA GLN A 16 -2.13 -2.99 -38.14
C GLN A 16 -2.86 -2.62 -36.86
N LEU A 17 -4.20 -2.63 -36.87
CA LEU A 17 -5.01 -2.39 -35.67
C LEU A 17 -4.77 -3.45 -34.59
N GLN A 18 -4.69 -4.72 -34.98
CA GLN A 18 -4.40 -5.81 -34.04
C GLN A 18 -3.04 -5.62 -33.34
N ARG A 19 -1.98 -5.32 -34.10
CA ARG A 19 -0.66 -5.01 -33.53
C ARG A 19 -0.69 -3.84 -32.56
N ARG A 20 -1.40 -2.76 -32.93
CA ARG A 20 -1.51 -1.57 -32.09
C ARG A 20 -2.25 -1.85 -30.78
N ILE A 21 -3.29 -2.70 -30.81
CA ILE A 21 -4.01 -3.16 -29.62
C ILE A 21 -3.10 -3.99 -28.72
N GLU A 22 -2.29 -4.88 -29.28
CA GLU A 22 -1.34 -5.70 -28.50
C GLU A 22 -0.25 -4.85 -27.84
N GLU A 23 0.32 -3.89 -28.57
CA GLU A 23 1.29 -2.94 -28.02
C GLU A 23 0.70 -2.10 -26.89
N LEU A 24 -0.54 -1.60 -27.07
CA LEU A 24 -1.24 -0.84 -26.04
C LEU A 24 -1.57 -1.70 -24.81
N ARG A 25 -1.96 -2.97 -25.00
CA ARG A 25 -2.17 -3.92 -23.89
C ARG A 25 -0.88 -4.19 -23.13
N ARG A 26 0.24 -4.39 -23.84
CA ARG A 26 1.56 -4.61 -23.21
C ARG A 26 2.00 -3.40 -22.41
N ARG A 27 1.84 -2.18 -22.95
CA ARG A 27 2.12 -0.94 -22.22
C ARG A 27 1.23 -0.79 -20.98
N ARG A 28 -0.08 -1.05 -21.11
CA ARG A 28 -0.99 -1.03 -19.95
C ARG A 28 -0.61 -2.03 -18.86
N LEU A 29 -0.15 -3.23 -19.21
CA LEU A 29 0.30 -4.22 -18.22
C LEU A 29 1.55 -3.73 -17.49
N LEU A 30 2.53 -3.18 -18.22
CA LEU A 30 3.74 -2.60 -17.63
C LEU A 30 3.41 -1.40 -16.73
N ASP A 31 2.53 -0.51 -17.17
CA ASP A 31 2.06 0.62 -16.37
C ASP A 31 1.26 0.14 -15.15
N GLN A 32 0.50 -0.95 -15.26
CA GLN A 32 -0.28 -1.51 -14.15
C GLN A 32 0.60 -2.24 -13.12
N GLU A 33 1.71 -2.87 -13.53
CA GLU A 33 2.73 -3.38 -12.62
C GLU A 33 3.52 -2.26 -11.95
N ALA A 34 3.93 -1.24 -12.70
CA ALA A 34 4.60 -0.06 -12.14
C ALA A 34 3.68 0.73 -11.19
N ASN A 35 2.39 0.83 -11.53
CA ASN A 35 1.37 1.45 -10.68
C ASN A 35 0.97 0.56 -9.51
N ARG A 36 1.11 -0.77 -9.57
CA ARG A 36 0.96 -1.63 -8.38
C ARG A 36 2.12 -1.44 -7.40
N ALA A 37 3.34 -1.30 -7.92
CA ALA A 37 4.52 -1.00 -7.11
C ALA A 37 4.49 0.42 -6.50
N THR A 38 3.82 1.38 -7.13
CA THR A 38 3.69 2.77 -6.62
C THR A 38 2.34 3.09 -5.95
N SER A 39 1.31 2.28 -6.19
CA SER A 39 0.01 2.32 -5.48
C SER A 39 -0.02 1.39 -4.26
N GLU A 40 1.09 0.74 -3.91
CA GLU A 40 1.50 0.71 -2.51
C GLU A 40 1.76 2.16 -2.08
N THR A 41 0.69 2.93 -1.91
CA THR A 41 0.75 4.25 -1.31
C THR A 41 1.52 4.04 -0.02
N ILE A 42 2.76 4.52 0.06
CA ILE A 42 3.58 4.43 1.26
C ILE A 42 2.88 5.31 2.28
N THR A 43 1.88 4.76 2.95
CA THR A 43 1.26 5.36 4.11
C THR A 43 2.24 5.05 5.22
N SER A 44 3.19 5.97 5.40
CA SER A 44 4.11 5.91 6.53
C SER A 44 3.31 5.70 7.81
N PRO A 45 3.80 4.86 8.74
CA PRO A 45 3.13 4.66 10.01
C PRO A 45 2.91 6.02 10.70
N ILE A 46 1.70 6.27 11.18
CA ILE A 46 1.35 7.48 11.91
C ILE A 46 1.53 7.17 13.38
N LEU A 47 2.49 7.86 14.01
CA LEU A 47 2.74 7.80 15.44
C LEU A 47 2.22 9.08 16.09
N ASN A 48 1.28 8.95 17.01
CA ASN A 48 0.76 10.05 17.82
C ASN A 48 1.03 9.77 19.29
N ILE A 49 1.78 10.64 19.94
CA ILE A 49 2.14 10.52 21.35
C ILE A 49 1.46 11.67 22.08
N VAL A 50 0.66 11.34 23.08
CA VAL A 50 -0.04 12.30 23.93
C VAL A 50 0.50 12.14 25.35
N GLU A 51 1.22 13.15 25.82
CA GLU A 51 1.65 13.26 27.21
C GLU A 51 0.51 13.86 28.04
N LEU A 52 0.20 13.20 29.15
CA LEU A 52 -0.66 13.65 30.23
C LEU A 52 0.23 13.70 31.49
N ASP A 53 0.01 14.64 32.40
CA ASP A 53 0.89 14.98 33.54
C ASP A 53 1.84 13.87 34.08
N SER A 54 1.32 12.67 34.34
CA SER A 54 2.09 11.50 34.81
C SER A 54 1.84 10.22 33.98
N SER A 55 1.36 10.33 32.75
CA SER A 55 1.06 9.18 31.89
C SER A 55 1.21 9.54 30.42
N MET A 56 1.73 8.63 29.61
CA MET A 56 1.88 8.80 28.18
C MET A 56 0.93 7.86 27.43
N LYS A 57 0.26 8.35 26.39
CA LYS A 57 -0.54 7.56 25.47
C LYS A 57 0.12 7.55 24.10
N VAL A 58 0.45 6.35 23.61
CA VAL A 58 1.04 6.15 22.29
C VAL A 58 0.01 5.50 21.38
N HIS A 59 -0.34 6.18 20.29
CA HIS A 59 -1.21 5.67 19.25
C HIS A 59 -0.38 5.47 17.97
N LEU A 60 -0.24 4.24 17.54
CA LEU A 60 0.44 3.87 16.31
C LEU A 60 -0.58 3.31 15.32
N ILE A 61 -0.72 3.97 14.18
CA ILE A 61 -1.59 3.55 13.08
C ILE A 61 -0.71 3.16 11.91
N THR A 62 -0.79 1.90 11.48
CA THR A 62 0.00 1.37 10.37
C THR A 62 -0.89 0.62 9.40
N ARG A 63 -0.40 0.37 8.18
CA ARG A 63 -1.07 -0.55 7.26
C ARG A 63 -0.80 -2.01 7.68
N SER A 64 -1.71 -2.92 7.35
CA SER A 64 -1.59 -4.35 7.63
C SER A 64 -0.35 -5.03 7.03
N ASN A 65 0.26 -4.43 6.00
CA ASN A 65 1.50 -4.92 5.39
C ASN A 65 2.76 -4.54 6.17
N VAL A 66 2.68 -3.64 7.15
CA VAL A 66 3.81 -3.29 8.02
C VAL A 66 3.87 -4.31 9.15
N THR A 67 4.92 -5.12 9.13
CA THR A 67 5.19 -6.07 10.22
C THR A 67 5.93 -5.35 11.34
N PHE A 68 5.29 -5.23 12.49
CA PHE A 68 5.93 -4.82 13.74
C PHE A 68 5.55 -5.83 14.80
N THR A 69 6.48 -6.21 15.68
CA THR A 69 6.12 -7.02 16.83
C THR A 69 5.75 -6.11 17.98
N LEU A 70 4.64 -6.40 18.66
CA LEU A 70 4.21 -5.63 19.83
C LEU A 70 5.26 -5.68 20.94
N SER A 71 6.01 -6.79 21.03
CA SER A 71 7.12 -6.96 21.95
C SER A 71 8.22 -5.92 21.75
N ASP A 72 8.57 -5.58 20.51
CA ASP A 72 9.62 -4.58 20.26
C ASP A 72 9.18 -3.21 20.78
N ILE A 73 7.92 -2.84 20.59
CA ILE A 73 7.38 -1.55 21.03
C ILE A 73 7.30 -1.49 22.55
N VAL A 74 6.87 -2.57 23.21
CA VAL A 74 6.84 -2.64 24.67
C VAL A 74 8.25 -2.57 25.25
N ASN A 75 9.20 -3.30 24.68
CA ASN A 75 10.59 -3.28 25.12
C ASN A 75 11.19 -1.88 25.00
N ILE A 76 10.97 -1.17 23.89
CA ILE A 76 11.46 0.21 23.72
C ILE A 76 10.88 1.12 24.81
N LEU A 77 9.58 1.00 25.13
CA LEU A 77 8.95 1.81 26.16
C LEU A 77 9.53 1.51 27.56
N GLU A 78 9.73 0.23 27.88
CA GLU A 78 10.30 -0.19 29.17
C GLU A 78 11.79 0.17 29.31
N GLU A 79 12.57 0.10 28.22
CA GLU A 79 13.98 0.53 28.18
C GLU A 79 14.13 2.04 28.44
N GLU A 80 13.18 2.85 27.95
CA GLU A 80 13.11 4.29 28.22
C GLU A 80 12.51 4.61 29.61
N GLY A 81 12.22 3.59 30.42
CA GLY A 81 11.74 3.73 31.79
C GLY A 81 10.24 3.95 31.94
N ALA A 82 9.46 3.82 30.86
CA ALA A 82 8.01 3.91 30.90
C ALA A 82 7.39 2.55 31.25
N GLN A 83 6.50 2.53 32.24
CA GLN A 83 5.75 1.34 32.61
C GLN A 83 4.51 1.21 31.72
N VAL A 84 4.41 0.14 30.93
CA VAL A 84 3.20 -0.14 30.13
C VAL A 84 2.07 -0.62 31.05
N LEU A 85 1.01 0.17 31.16
CA LEU A 85 -0.16 -0.11 32.00
C LEU A 85 -1.26 -0.83 31.23
N ASN A 86 -1.49 -0.43 29.98
CA ASN A 86 -2.53 -1.02 29.14
C ASN A 86 -2.12 -0.96 27.66
N LEU A 87 -2.52 -1.99 26.91
CA LEU A 87 -2.27 -2.09 25.47
C LEU A 87 -3.52 -2.61 24.78
N SER A 88 -3.91 -1.92 23.71
CA SER A 88 -5.01 -2.32 22.84
C SER A 88 -4.53 -2.38 21.41
N TYR A 89 -4.80 -3.52 20.76
CA TYR A 89 -4.50 -3.75 19.36
C TYR A 89 -5.79 -4.06 18.62
N ASN A 90 -6.06 -3.28 17.57
CA ASN A 90 -7.18 -3.47 16.67
C ASN A 90 -6.69 -3.58 15.24
N ASN A 91 -7.15 -4.61 14.53
CA ASN A 91 -6.93 -4.76 13.10
C ASN A 91 -8.25 -4.52 12.36
N THR A 92 -8.27 -3.52 11.49
CA THR A 92 -9.39 -3.18 10.62
C THR A 92 -8.99 -3.46 9.17
N GLY A 93 -8.72 -4.74 8.86
CA GLY A 93 -8.42 -5.27 7.53
C GLY A 93 -7.11 -4.75 6.94
N ASP A 94 -7.13 -3.51 6.47
CA ASP A 94 -5.99 -2.82 5.86
C ASP A 94 -5.22 -1.95 6.84
N ILE A 95 -5.77 -1.68 8.03
CA ILE A 95 -5.16 -0.78 9.02
C ILE A 95 -5.02 -1.49 10.36
N ASN A 96 -3.82 -1.46 10.92
CA ASN A 96 -3.54 -1.79 12.31
C ASN A 96 -3.58 -0.51 13.14
N ILE A 97 -4.25 -0.56 14.28
CA ILE A 97 -4.30 0.51 15.27
C ILE A 97 -3.81 -0.07 16.59
N LEU A 98 -2.69 0.46 17.08
CA LEU A 98 -2.12 0.14 18.36
C LEU A 98 -2.28 1.35 19.28
N SER A 99 -2.79 1.13 20.48
CA SER A 99 -2.90 2.15 21.53
C SER A 99 -2.26 1.62 22.79
N ILE A 100 -1.26 2.32 23.29
CA ILE A 100 -0.50 1.96 24.49
C ILE A 100 -0.68 3.08 25.50
N HIS A 101 -0.98 2.71 26.73
CA HIS A 101 -1.00 3.58 27.89
C HIS A 101 0.17 3.22 28.78
N CYS A 102 1.05 4.17 29.03
CA CYS A 102 2.24 4.02 29.86
C CYS A 102 2.32 5.12 30.92
N GLN A 103 3.09 4.89 31.98
CA GLN A 103 3.34 5.81 33.08
C GLN A 103 4.84 5.93 33.35
#